data_AF-A0A1J3I1E7-F1
#
_entry.id   AF-A0A1J3I1E7-F1
#
_cell.length_a   1.000
_cell.length_b   1.000
_cell.length_c   1.000
_cell.angle_alpha   90.00
_cell.angle_beta   90.00
_cell.angle_gamma   90.00
#
_symmetry.space_group_name_H-M   'P 1'
#
loop_
_entity.id
_entity.type
_entity.pdbx_description
1 polymer ?
#
loop_
_entity_poly.entity_id
_entity_poly.type
_entity_poly.pdbx_seq_one_letter_code
_entity_poly.pdbx_strand_id
1 'polypeptide(L)'
;GSWDIGEHIHNRKVLKLRYRNLPKLVQKEWELLDSCFRSEHLVESRFTGETFLVKWYTKRNSDNNNGKMRTERFFVFNTDEEGNAVYTRDIGDLCIQLSKAETFCLPARFIDG
;
A
#
# COMPACT_ATOMS: atom_id res chain seq x y z
N GLY A 1 6.08 -3.58 -14.46
CA GLY A 1 5.59 -3.67 -15.85
C GLY A 1 5.01 -2.34 -16.25
N SER A 2 5.29 -1.91 -17.48
CA SER A 2 4.55 -0.81 -18.13
C SER A 2 3.14 -1.33 -18.39
N TRP A 3 2.13 -0.70 -17.78
CA TRP A 3 0.75 -1.08 -18.06
C TRP A 3 0.40 -0.60 -19.46
N ASP A 4 0.01 -1.50 -20.34
CA ASP A 4 -0.57 -1.15 -21.63
C ASP A 4 -1.88 -0.39 -21.37
N ILE A 5 -1.84 0.90 -21.67
CA ILE A 5 -2.86 1.91 -21.33
C ILE A 5 -4.03 1.85 -22.33
N GLY A 6 -4.04 0.92 -23.29
CA GLY A 6 -4.83 1.05 -24.53
C GLY A 6 -6.35 0.88 -24.40
N GLU A 7 -6.85 -0.12 -23.67
CA GLU A 7 -8.23 -0.59 -23.93
C GLU A 7 -9.24 -0.35 -22.79
N HIS A 8 -8.81 0.13 -21.62
CA HIS A 8 -9.69 0.33 -20.46
C HIS A 8 -9.78 1.78 -19.95
N ILE A 9 -9.38 2.77 -20.77
CA ILE A 9 -9.39 4.20 -20.38
C ILE A 9 -10.80 4.72 -20.13
N HIS A 10 -11.82 4.22 -20.83
CA HIS A 10 -13.15 4.83 -20.81
C HIS A 10 -13.95 4.67 -19.51
N ASN A 11 -13.47 3.88 -18.53
CA ASN A 11 -14.18 3.67 -17.26
C ASN A 11 -13.33 3.80 -15.99
N ARG A 12 -12.06 4.23 -16.09
CA ARG A 12 -11.29 4.60 -14.90
C ARG A 12 -11.76 5.97 -14.43
N LYS A 13 -12.84 6.00 -13.66
CA LYS A 13 -13.07 7.10 -12.72
C LYS A 13 -11.76 7.25 -11.96
N VAL A 14 -11.09 8.39 -12.09
CA VAL A 14 -10.05 8.78 -11.14
C VAL A 14 -10.76 8.75 -9.78
N LEU A 15 -10.63 7.65 -9.05
CA LEU A 15 -11.28 7.45 -7.77
C LEU A 15 -10.68 8.49 -6.84
N LYS A 16 -11.39 9.59 -6.63
CA LYS A 16 -11.02 10.60 -5.65
C LYS A 16 -11.22 9.98 -4.28
N LEU A 17 -10.15 9.38 -3.76
CA LEU A 17 -10.22 8.64 -2.51
C LEU A 17 -10.57 9.57 -1.35
N ARG A 18 -11.61 9.19 -0.61
CA ARG A 18 -12.05 9.85 0.62
C ARG A 18 -11.44 9.10 1.80
N TYR A 19 -10.33 9.62 2.31
CA TYR A 19 -9.63 8.99 3.42
C TYR A 19 -10.46 9.08 4.72
N ARG A 20 -10.63 7.94 5.38
CA ARG A 20 -11.35 7.78 6.65
C ARG A 20 -10.45 7.12 7.69
N ASN A 21 -10.71 7.44 8.95
CA ASN A 21 -10.02 6.86 10.11
C ASN A 21 -8.49 6.99 10.03
N LEU A 22 -7.99 8.11 9.51
CA LEU A 22 -6.56 8.35 9.34
C LEU A 22 -5.77 7.98 10.61
N PRO A 23 -4.56 7.42 10.46
CA PRO A 23 -3.73 7.05 11.60
C PRO A 23 -3.47 8.27 12.48
N LYS A 24 -3.70 8.13 13.78
CA LYS A 24 -3.36 9.15 14.78
C LYS A 24 -1.88 9.01 15.11
N LEU A 25 -1.09 9.99 14.70
CA LEU A 25 0.36 10.01 14.91
C LEU A 25 0.76 11.24 15.73
N VAL A 26 1.81 11.09 16.53
CA VAL A 26 2.43 12.24 17.20
C VAL A 26 3.33 13.02 16.23
N GLN A 27 3.66 14.27 16.55
CA GLN A 27 4.43 15.16 15.66
C GLN A 27 5.75 14.53 15.17
N LYS A 28 6.52 13.90 16.06
CA LYS A 28 7.79 13.25 15.71
C LYS A 28 7.62 12.13 14.67
N GLU A 29 6.49 11.42 14.70
CA GLU A 29 6.20 10.39 13.70
C GLU A 29 5.86 11.01 12.35
N TRP A 30 5.15 12.15 12.33
CA TRP A 30 4.91 12.90 11.10
C TRP A 30 6.22 13.40 10.48
N GLU A 31 7.09 14.00 11.29
CA GLU A 31 8.42 14.46 10.85
C GLU A 31 9.28 13.31 10.31
N LEU A 32 9.21 12.13 10.96
CA LEU A 32 9.88 10.93 10.45
C LEU A 32 9.34 10.55 9.06
N LEU A 33 8.02 10.48 8.89
CA LEU A 33 7.40 10.09 7.62
C LEU A 33 7.62 11.11 6.50
N ASP A 34 7.67 12.40 6.82
CA ASP A 34 7.97 13.47 5.87
C ASP A 34 9.39 13.36 5.31
N SER A 35 10.33 12.86 6.13
CA SER A 35 11.71 12.57 5.69
C SER A 35 11.86 11.27 4.87
N CYS A 36 10.80 10.49 4.68
CA CYS A 36 10.84 9.19 4.00
C CYS A 36 10.46 9.30 2.52
N PHE A 37 11.01 8.39 1.71
CA PHE A 37 10.46 8.11 0.39
C PHE A 37 9.15 7.35 0.53
N ARG A 38 8.12 7.81 -0.19
CA ARG A 38 6.78 7.25 -0.15
C ARG A 38 6.40 6.66 -1.51
N SER A 39 5.95 5.42 -1.52
CA SER A 39 5.31 4.79 -2.68
C SER A 39 3.88 4.36 -2.33
N GLU A 40 3.01 4.29 -3.33
CA GLU A 40 1.62 3.85 -3.19
C GLU A 40 1.37 2.68 -4.12
N HIS A 41 0.67 1.66 -3.62
CA HIS A 41 0.34 0.45 -4.35
C HIS A 41 -1.13 0.14 -4.12
N LEU A 42 -1.90 -0.03 -5.20
CA LEU A 42 -3.28 -0.52 -5.12
C LEU A 42 -3.25 -2.01 -5.40
N VAL A 43 -3.77 -2.82 -4.48
CA VAL A 43 -3.66 -4.28 -4.52
C VAL A 43 -5.04 -4.89 -4.36
N GLU A 44 -5.45 -5.68 -5.34
CA GLU A 44 -6.72 -6.41 -5.31
C GLU A 44 -6.49 -7.84 -4.81
N SER A 45 -7.32 -8.28 -3.87
CA SER A 45 -7.41 -9.67 -3.45
C SER A 45 -8.40 -10.39 -4.37
N ARG A 46 -7.89 -11.22 -5.28
CA ARG A 46 -8.78 -12.04 -6.13
C ARG A 46 -9.59 -13.07 -5.33
N PHE A 47 -9.18 -13.36 -4.09
CA PHE A 47 -9.84 -14.33 -3.22
C PHE A 47 -11.03 -13.75 -2.47
N THR A 48 -10.95 -12.49 -2.04
CA THR A 48 -12.00 -11.83 -1.25
C THR A 48 -12.75 -10.76 -2.03
N GLY A 49 -12.21 -10.31 -3.17
CA GLY A 49 -12.72 -9.16 -3.94
C GLY A 49 -12.35 -7.81 -3.32
N GLU A 50 -11.70 -7.80 -2.15
CA GLU A 50 -11.29 -6.56 -1.49
C GLU A 50 -10.12 -5.90 -2.21
N THR A 51 -10.09 -4.57 -2.14
CA THR A 51 -9.00 -3.77 -2.69
C THR A 51 -8.35 -2.95 -1.58
N PHE A 52 -7.02 -2.95 -1.56
CA PHE A 52 -6.23 -2.26 -0.56
C PHE A 52 -5.32 -1.21 -1.20
N LEU A 53 -5.36 0.01 -0.70
CA LEU A 53 -4.32 1.00 -0.95
C LEU A 53 -3.24 0.88 0.13
N VAL A 54 -2.03 0.53 -0.28
CA VAL A 54 -0.86 0.45 0.59
C VAL A 54 0.07 1.64 0.34
N LYS A 55 0.27 2.47 1.37
CA LYS A 55 1.31 3.50 1.38
C LYS A 55 2.54 2.93 2.08
N TRP A 56 3.66 2.85 1.36
CA TRP A 56 4.91 2.31 1.86
C TRP A 56 5.96 3.43 2.02
N TYR A 57 6.40 3.64 3.25
CA TYR A 57 7.40 4.62 3.63
C TYR A 57 8.74 3.93 3.88
N THR A 58 9.76 4.40 3.18
CA THR A 58 11.12 3.85 3.25
C THR A 58 12.14 4.95 3.42
N LYS A 59 13.26 4.64 4.07
CA LYS A 59 14.39 5.57 4.25
C LYS A 59 15.69 4.84 3.95
N ARG A 60 16.68 5.57 3.44
CA ARG A 60 18.03 5.01 3.30
C ARG A 60 18.59 4.77 4.69
N ASN A 61 19.06 3.55 4.94
CA ASN A 61 19.75 3.26 6.18
C ASN A 61 21.09 4.01 6.19
N SER A 62 21.23 5.00 7.08
CA SER A 62 22.45 5.81 7.24
C SER A 62 23.61 5.02 7.84
N ASP A 63 23.29 3.97 8.61
CA ASP A 63 24.27 3.26 9.43
C ASP A 63 24.94 2.12 8.66
N ASN A 64 24.34 1.70 7.53
CA ASN A 64 24.90 0.72 6.63
C ASN A 64 25.43 1.41 5.37
N ASN A 65 26.74 1.32 5.16
CA ASN A 65 27.48 1.93 4.04
C ASN A 65 27.05 1.44 2.64
N ASN A 66 26.07 0.54 2.58
CA ASN A 66 25.60 -0.15 1.38
C ASN A 66 24.38 0.54 0.76
N GLY A 67 23.88 1.64 1.35
CA GLY A 67 22.77 2.44 0.80
C GLY A 67 21.41 1.72 0.77
N LYS A 68 21.26 0.62 1.52
CA LYS A 68 20.06 -0.22 1.54
C LYS A 68 18.85 0.59 2.06
N MET A 69 17.73 0.48 1.35
CA MET A 69 16.46 1.05 1.81
C MET A 69 15.87 0.20 2.93
N ARG A 70 15.48 0.86 4.02
CA ARG A 70 14.76 0.26 5.15
C ARG A 70 13.30 0.68 5.08
N THR A 71 12.41 -0.25 5.40
CA THR A 71 10.99 0.06 5.63
C THR A 71 10.84 0.75 6.98
N GLU A 72 10.22 1.93 6.98
CA GLU A 72 9.88 2.68 8.19
C GLU A 72 8.42 2.44 8.59
N ARG A 73 7.50 2.43 7.61
CA ARG A 73 6.07 2.24 7.90
C ARG A 73 5.28 1.77 6.69
N PHE A 74 4.21 1.02 6.97
CA PHE A 74 3.10 0.79 6.05
C PHE A 74 1.84 1.43 6.59
N PHE A 75 1.05 2.04 5.71
CA PHE A 75 -0.37 2.30 5.96
C PHE A 75 -1.20 1.56 4.93
N VAL A 76 -2.16 0.78 5.41
CA VAL A 76 -3.07 0.04 4.56
C VAL A 76 -4.46 0.63 4.73
N PHE A 77 -5.13 0.87 3.60
CA PHE A 77 -6.49 1.35 3.56
C PHE A 77 -7.32 0.35 2.76
N ASN A 78 -8.41 -0.16 3.33
CA ASN A 78 -9.40 -0.91 2.56
C ASN A 78 -10.23 0.11 1.75
N THR A 79 -10.40 -0.15 0.45
CA THR A 79 -11.11 0.75 -0.47
C THR A 79 -12.39 0.12 -0.99
N ASP A 80 -13.47 0.90 -1.00
CA ASP A 80 -14.77 0.50 -1.54
C ASP A 80 -15.04 1.13 -2.93
N GLU A 81 -16.14 0.68 -3.56
CA GLU A 81 -16.56 1.13 -4.89
C GLU A 81 -16.98 2.61 -4.91
N GLU A 82 -17.39 3.15 -3.76
CA GLU A 82 -17.70 4.56 -3.57
C GLU A 82 -16.44 5.43 -3.41
N GLY A 83 -15.24 4.83 -3.45
CA GLY A 83 -13.96 5.50 -3.33
C GLY A 83 -13.65 6.02 -1.92
N ASN A 84 -14.20 5.41 -0.87
CA ASN A 84 -13.66 5.58 0.46
C ASN A 84 -12.36 4.78 0.61
N ALA A 85 -11.43 5.31 1.40
CA ALA A 85 -10.20 4.62 1.78
C ALA A 85 -10.13 4.62 3.31
N VAL A 86 -10.48 3.49 3.92
CA VAL A 86 -10.58 3.37 5.38
C VAL A 86 -9.30 2.74 5.92
N TYR A 87 -8.56 3.48 6.76
CA TYR A 87 -7.33 2.96 7.36
C TYR A 87 -7.64 1.71 8.20
N THR A 88 -6.84 0.66 8.00
CA THR A 88 -6.90 -0.55 8.80
C THR A 88 -5.50 -1.00 9.20
N ARG A 89 -5.43 -1.65 10.37
CA ARG A 89 -4.23 -2.38 10.85
C ARG A 89 -4.37 -3.89 10.69
N ASP A 90 -5.57 -4.33 10.33
CA ASP A 90 -5.93 -5.73 10.19
C ASP A 90 -6.55 -5.93 8.80
N ILE A 91 -5.91 -6.78 8.01
CA ILE A 91 -6.38 -7.19 6.68
C ILE A 91 -6.92 -8.63 6.71
N GLY A 92 -7.11 -9.21 7.90
CA GLY A 92 -7.53 -10.59 8.09
C GLY A 92 -6.44 -11.60 7.73
N ASP A 93 -6.88 -12.77 7.27
CA ASP A 93 -6.02 -13.88 6.83
C ASP A 93 -5.46 -13.63 5.41
N LEU A 94 -4.98 -12.41 5.15
CA LEU A 94 -4.42 -11.99 3.87
C LEU A 94 -2.97 -11.54 4.05
N CYS A 95 -2.20 -11.70 2.98
CA CYS A 95 -0.86 -11.16 2.86
C CYS A 95 -0.75 -10.37 1.56
N ILE A 96 -0.17 -9.18 1.65
CA ILE A 96 0.11 -8.33 0.50
C ILE A 96 1.60 -8.42 0.20
N GLN A 97 1.93 -8.94 -0.99
CA GLN A 97 3.30 -8.99 -1.47
C GLN A 97 3.57 -7.78 -2.35
N LEU A 98 4.51 -6.94 -1.92
CA LEU A 98 4.97 -5.79 -2.68
C LEU A 98 6.30 -6.11 -3.36
N SER A 99 6.32 -6.05 -4.69
CA SER A 99 7.55 -6.24 -5.49
C SER A 99 7.74 -5.11 -6.49
N LYS A 100 8.91 -5.04 -7.12
CA LYS A 100 9.17 -4.08 -8.22
C LYS A 100 8.42 -4.43 -9.50
N ALA A 101 7.97 -5.69 -9.64
CA ALA A 101 7.33 -6.17 -10.87
C ALA A 101 5.81 -6.02 -10.79
N GLU A 102 5.20 -6.76 -9.85
CA GLU A 102 3.77 -6.79 -9.61
C GLU A 102 3.49 -6.90 -8.10
N THR A 103 2.39 -6.32 -7.67
CA THR A 103 1.88 -6.40 -6.30
C THR A 103 0.64 -7.27 -6.29
N PHE A 104 0.58 -8.25 -5.39
CA PHE A 104 -0.58 -9.15 -5.31
C PHE A 104 -0.94 -9.46 -3.86
N CYS A 105 -2.19 -9.90 -3.66
CA CYS A 105 -2.72 -10.28 -2.36
C CYS A 105 -3.17 -11.75 -2.39
N LEU A 106 -2.73 -12.53 -1.41
CA LEU A 106 -3.03 -13.96 -1.26
C LEU A 106 -3.46 -14.27 0.17
N PRO A 107 -4.23 -15.34 0.41
CA PRO A 107 -4.45 -15.87 1.74
C PRO A 107 -3.14 -16.25 2.44
N ALA A 108 -2.99 -15.92 3.72
CA ALA A 108 -1.72 -16.10 4.44
C ALA A 108 -1.29 -17.58 4.50
N ARG A 109 -2.25 -18.52 4.55
CA ARG A 109 -2.02 -19.97 4.49
C ARG A 109 -1.19 -20.46 3.29
N PHE A 110 -1.06 -19.66 2.23
CA PHE A 110 -0.24 -20.01 1.06
C PHE A 110 1.22 -19.56 1.18
N ILE A 111 1.58 -18.90 2.27
CA ILE A 111 2.94 -18.41 2.54
C ILE A 111 3.68 -19.32 3.53
N ASP A 112 2.98 -20.26 4.17
CA ASP A 112 3.60 -21.27 5.01
C ASP A 112 4.47 -22.22 4.16
N GLY A 113 5.77 -22.17 4.43
CA GLY A 113 6.81 -23.11 3.97
C GLY A 113 7.41 -23.84 5.15
#